data_AF-A0A1I9G580-F1
#
_entry.id   AF-A0A1I9G580-F1
#
_cell.length_a   1.000
_cell.length_b   1.000
_cell.length_c   1.000
_cell.angle_alpha   90.00
_cell.angle_beta   90.00
_cell.angle_gamma   90.00
#
_symmetry.space_group_name_H-M   'P 1'
#
loop_
_entity.id
_entity.type
_entity.pdbx_description
1 polymer ?
#
loop_
_entity_poly.entity_id
_entity_poly.type
_entity_poly.pdbx_seq_one_letter_code
_entity_poly.pdbx_strand_id
1 'polypeptide(L)' 'MLLFSRQGKLRLQKWYVAYQDKVKKKITRELVTTILARKPKMCAFLEYKDLKIVYKRLAMNILIDIN' A
#
# COMPACT_ATOMS: atom_id res chain seq x y z
N MET A 1 0.72 5.83 5.86
CA MET A 1 0.50 4.45 6.37
C MET A 1 -0.89 3.93 5.99
N LEU A 2 -0.97 2.74 5.41
CA LEU A 2 -2.20 2.06 5.00
C LEU A 2 -2.23 0.61 5.53
N LEU A 3 -3.41 0.10 5.86
CA LEU A 3 -3.62 -1.31 6.24
C LEU A 3 -4.78 -1.89 5.45
N PHE A 4 -4.59 -3.07 4.86
CA PHE A 4 -5.64 -3.79 4.14
C PHE A 4 -5.57 -5.29 4.39
N SER A 5 -6.70 -5.98 4.18
CA SER A 5 -6.74 -7.43 4.22
C SER A 5 -6.10 -8.04 2.97
N ARG A 6 -5.82 -9.35 3.00
CA ARG A 6 -5.43 -10.12 1.82
C ARG A 6 -6.47 -10.13 0.69
N GLN A 7 -7.73 -9.79 0.97
CA GLN A 7 -8.76 -9.59 -0.06
C GLN A 7 -8.81 -8.13 -0.58
N GLY A 8 -7.89 -7.27 -0.16
CA GLY A 8 -7.83 -5.86 -0.59
C GLY A 8 -8.79 -4.92 0.15
N LYS A 9 -9.45 -5.37 1.22
CA LYS A 9 -10.34 -4.50 2.01
C LYS A 9 -9.50 -3.55 2.87
N LEU A 10 -9.64 -2.24 2.64
CA LEU A 10 -8.99 -1.19 3.43
C LEU A 10 -9.52 -1.18 4.87
N ARG A 11 -8.62 -1.24 5.85
CA ARG A 11 -8.91 -1.26 7.29
C ARG A 11 -8.41 -0.01 8.01
N LEU A 12 -7.31 0.57 7.54
CA LEU A 12 -6.75 1.81 8.07
C LEU A 12 -6.14 2.63 6.94
N GLN A 13 -6.36 3.95 6.99
CA GLN A 13 -5.76 4.90 6.08
C GLN A 13 -5.34 6.16 6.84
N LYS A 14 -4.04 6.39 6.92
CA LYS A 14 -3.46 7.61 7.48
C LYS A 14 -2.49 8.21 6.47
N TRP A 15 -2.79 9.43 6.04
CA TRP A 15 -1.93 10.24 5.18
C TRP A 15 -1.19 11.26 6.03
N TYR A 16 0.13 11.31 5.85
CA TYR A 16 0.99 12.31 6.50
C TYR A 16 1.21 13.52 5.60
N VAL A 17 0.98 13.38 4.29
CA VAL A 17 1.04 14.46 3.31
C VAL A 17 -0.38 14.81 2.84
N ALA A 18 -0.64 16.10 2.66
CA ALA A 18 -1.90 16.60 2.16
C ALA A 18 -2.05 16.31 0.67
N TYR A 19 -2.95 15.39 0.34
CA TYR A 19 -3.37 15.08 -1.04
C TYR A 19 -4.87 15.26 -1.18
N GLN A 20 -5.32 15.59 -2.38
CA GLN A 20 -6.74 15.54 -2.74
C GLN A 20 -7.28 14.11 -2.62
N ASP A 21 -8.53 13.94 -2.20
CA ASP A 21 -9.13 12.61 -1.99
C ASP A 21 -9.15 11.75 -3.26
N LYS A 22 -9.32 12.36 -4.43
CA LYS A 22 -9.24 11.66 -5.72
C LYS A 22 -7.87 11.02 -5.92
N VAL A 23 -6.81 11.74 -5.57
CA VAL A 23 -5.42 11.26 -5.68
C VAL A 23 -5.15 10.18 -4.63
N LYS A 24 -5.57 10.38 -3.37
CA LYS A 24 -5.45 9.38 -2.31
C LYS A 24 -6.10 8.04 -2.70
N LYS A 25 -7.32 8.09 -3.25
CA LYS A 25 -8.05 6.90 -3.71
C LYS A 25 -7.32 6.21 -4.87
N LYS A 26 -6.82 6.98 -5.84
CA LYS A 26 -6.06 6.45 -6.98
C LYS A 26 -4.79 5.73 -6.52
N ILE A 27 -3.95 6.40 -5.72
CA ILE A 27 -2.72 5.82 -5.18
C ILE A 27 -3.04 4.55 -4.38
N THR A 28 -4.01 4.60 -3.47
CA THR A 28 -4.38 3.44 -2.65
C THR A 28 -4.76 2.22 -3.51
N ARG A 29 -5.59 2.40 -4.54
CA ARG A 29 -6.03 1.31 -5.41
C ARG A 29 -4.87 0.71 -6.22
N GLU A 30 -4.00 1.56 -6.77
CA GLU A 30 -2.83 1.12 -7.55
C GLU A 30 -1.84 0.33 -6.67
N LEU A 31 -1.56 0.81 -5.46
CA LEU A 31 -0.65 0.13 -4.53
C LEU A 31 -1.17 -1.21 -4.03
N VAL A 32 -2.44 -1.26 -3.64
CA VAL A 32 -3.07 -2.51 -3.19
C VAL A 32 -3.03 -3.56 -4.30
N THR A 33 -3.39 -3.17 -5.53
CA THR A 33 -3.38 -4.09 -6.68
C THR A 33 -1.96 -4.61 -6.95
N THR A 34 -0.98 -3.70 -6.98
CA THR A 34 0.42 -4.04 -7.23
C THR A 34 0.96 -4.99 -6.16
N ILE A 35 0.72 -4.72 -4.88
CA ILE A 35 1.26 -5.51 -3.76
C ILE A 35 0.56 -6.88 -3.62
N LEU A 36 -0.73 -6.97 -3.96
CA LEU A 36 -1.44 -8.25 -3.97
C LEU A 36 -0.93 -9.19 -5.07
N ALA A 37 -0.54 -8.64 -6.22
CA ALA A 37 0.04 -9.42 -7.33
C ALA A 37 1.48 -9.92 -7.07
N ARG A 38 2.17 -9.41 -6.04
CA ARG A 38 3.55 -9.79 -5.74
C ARG A 38 3.68 -11.19 -5.11
N LYS A 39 4.63 -11.98 -5.61
CA LYS A 39 5.04 -13.31 -5.09
C LYS A 39 5.71 -13.21 -3.70
N PRO A 40 5.53 -14.23 -2.83
CA PRO A 40 5.95 -14.21 -1.42
C PRO A 40 7.47 -14.26 -1.12
N LYS A 41 8.36 -14.07 -2.10
CA LYS A 41 9.82 -13.98 -1.90
C LYS A 41 10.45 -12.70 -2.45
N MET A 42 9.62 -11.79 -2.96
CA MET A 42 10.10 -10.49 -3.41
C MET A 42 10.41 -9.56 -2.25
N CYS A 43 11.28 -8.58 -2.48
CA CYS A 43 11.65 -7.58 -1.48
C CYS A 43 10.43 -6.77 -1.01
N ALA A 44 10.52 -6.29 0.23
CA ALA A 44 9.50 -5.45 0.86
C ALA A 44 9.45 -4.01 0.32
N PHE A 45 10.37 -3.64 -0.56
CA PHE A 45 10.48 -2.32 -1.16
C PHE A 45 9.82 -2.30 -2.54
N LEU A 46 9.15 -1.19 -2.84
CA LEU A 46 8.53 -0.91 -4.12
C LEU A 46 8.77 0.56 -4.46
N GLU A 47 9.27 0.82 -5.67
CA GLU A 47 9.28 2.16 -6.23
C GLU A 47 7.96 2.40 -6.93
N TYR A 48 7.29 3.49 -6.57
CA TYR A 48 6.05 3.91 -7.19
C TYR A 48 6.17 5.39 -7.51
N LYS A 49 6.39 5.69 -8.80
CA LYS A 49 6.78 7.04 -9.24
C LYS A 49 8.00 7.48 -8.44
N ASP A 50 7.99 8.71 -7.94
CA ASP A 50 9.07 9.30 -7.14
C ASP A 50 8.94 8.99 -5.64
N LEU A 51 8.09 8.03 -5.25
CA LEU A 51 7.88 7.63 -3.86
C LEU A 51 8.47 6.24 -3.59
N LYS A 52 9.04 6.09 -2.40
CA LYS A 52 9.55 4.80 -1.92
C LYS A 52 8.55 4.17 -0.97
N ILE A 53 8.09 2.98 -1.33
CA ILE A 53 7.04 2.29 -0.61
C ILE A 53 7.62 1.06 0.06
N VAL A 54 7.29 0.91 1.34
CA VAL A 54 7.67 -0.25 2.14
C VAL A 54 6.40 -0.99 2.54
N TYR A 55 6.35 -2.30 2.36
CA TYR A 55 5.20 -3.09 2.78
C TYR A 55 5.60 -4.36 3.51
N LYS A 56 4.74 -4.79 4.44
CA LYS A 56 4.90 -6.04 5.17
C LYS A 56 3.60 -6.84 5.15
N ARG A 57 3.69 -8.11 4.79
CA ARG A 57 2.56 -9.06 4.84
C ARG A 57 2.60 -9.78 6.18
N LEU A 58 1.50 -9.69 6.94
CA LEU A 58 1.35 -10.27 8.28
C LEU A 58 0.05 -11.07 8.31
N ALA A 59 0.15 -12.40 8.26
CA ALA A 59 -1.01 -13.31 8.28
C ALA A 59 -2.12 -12.88 7.29
N MET A 60 -3.23 -12.32 7.80
CA MET A 60 -4.40 -11.86 7.04
C MET A 60 -4.31 -10.41 6.55
N ASN A 61 -3.34 -9.64 7.05
CA ASN A 61 -3.22 -8.20 6.83
C ASN A 61 -1.94 -7.85 6.05
N ILE A 62 -1.97 -6.71 5.38
CA ILE A 62 -0.82 -6.11 4.70
C ILE A 62 -0.75 -4.65 5.14
N LEU A 63 0.42 -4.27 5.66
CA LEU A 63 0.75 -2.90 6.06
C LEU A 63 1.59 -2.26 4.95
N ILE A 64 1.25 -1.03 4.56
CA ILE A 64 2.04 -0.18 3.65
C ILE A 64 2.47 1.08 4.38
N ASP A 65 3.74 1.40 4.28
CA ASP A 65 4.30 2.71 4.55
C ASP A 65 4.66 3.41 3.23
N ILE A 66 4.34 4.70 3.14
CA ILE A 66 4.60 5.56 1.98
C ILE A 66 5.51 6.65 2.50
N ASN A 67 6.80 6.58 2.14
CA ASN A 67 7.80 7.62 2.38
C ASN A 67 7.84 8.57 1.19
#